data_AF-A0A0D2NNG8-F1
#
_entry.id   AF-A0A0D2NNG8-F1
#
_cell.length_a   1.000
_cell.length_b   1.000
_cell.length_c   1.000
_cell.angle_alpha   90.00
_cell.angle_beta   90.00
_cell.angle_gamma   90.00
#
_symmetry.space_group_name_H-M   'P 1'
#
loop_
_entity.id
_entity.type
_entity.pdbx_description
1 polymer ?
#
loop_
_entity_poly.entity_id
_entity_poly.type
_entity_poly.pdbx_seq_one_letter_code
_entity_poly.pdbx_strand_id
1 'polypeptide(L)'
;MGFGQAIITVAVADNSEAEEAGVRPGMRLTAISDPIRAYEVWRLQDRPSLKNIRELMRMRSADTITLEFEKWDGPIPGILDGDSLPATSSSSSNAGSNLTSPLASVDGPPGESIGERLARQYRETAAQGRTPTAVEQRQQKRKERMEVDAARDDRPFLLGVLALFALPPFIILVVAQSTGYLDQLYFNTLTGLH
;
A
#
# COMPACT_ATOMS: atom_id res chain seq x y z
N MET A 1 -3.72 24.31 0.82
CA MET A 1 -3.48 23.69 -0.51
C MET A 1 -2.44 22.60 -0.30
N GLY A 2 -2.79 21.33 -0.48
CA GLY A 2 -1.84 20.23 -0.25
C GLY A 2 -0.85 20.16 -1.40
N PHE A 3 0.45 20.11 -1.10
CA PHE A 3 1.50 19.88 -2.10
C PHE A 3 1.18 18.55 -2.82
N GLY A 4 0.97 18.62 -4.13
CA GLY A 4 0.78 17.43 -4.97
C GLY A 4 1.98 16.51 -4.84
N GLN A 5 1.75 15.20 -4.80
CA GLN A 5 2.84 14.25 -4.84
C GLN A 5 3.34 14.14 -6.28
N ALA A 6 4.63 13.92 -6.48
CA ALA A 6 5.20 13.70 -7.80
C ALA A 6 6.20 12.54 -7.70
N ILE A 7 6.30 11.74 -8.76
CA ILE A 7 7.26 10.65 -8.84
C ILE A 7 8.35 11.10 -9.80
N ILE A 8 9.56 11.17 -9.27
CA ILE A 8 10.72 11.74 -9.94
C ILE A 8 11.76 10.64 -10.12
N THR A 9 12.40 10.63 -11.28
CA THR A 9 13.52 9.73 -11.57
C THR A 9 14.76 10.24 -10.85
N VAL A 10 15.29 9.46 -9.90
CA VAL A 10 16.48 9.88 -9.11
C VAL A 10 17.77 9.48 -9.80
N ALA A 11 17.79 8.32 -10.44
CA ALA A 11 18.93 7.79 -11.17
C ALA A 11 18.42 6.92 -12.33
N VAL A 12 19.23 6.85 -13.38
CA VAL A 12 19.04 5.95 -14.52
C VAL A 12 20.31 5.09 -14.60
N ALA A 13 20.15 3.80 -14.89
CA ALA A 13 21.30 2.91 -15.02
C ALA A 13 22.02 3.18 -16.35
N ASP A 14 23.36 3.14 -16.32
CA ASP A 14 24.20 3.35 -17.49
C ASP A 14 23.95 2.26 -18.55
N ASN A 15 23.86 2.66 -19.82
CA ASN A 15 23.56 1.79 -20.98
C ASN A 15 22.20 1.07 -20.87
N SER A 16 21.23 1.67 -20.20
CA SER A 16 19.86 1.14 -20.17
C SER A 16 19.03 1.65 -21.34
N GLU A 17 18.02 0.88 -21.75
CA GLU A 17 17.02 1.33 -22.74
C GLU A 17 16.38 2.67 -22.36
N ALA A 18 16.26 2.95 -21.06
CA ALA A 18 15.76 4.22 -20.56
C ALA A 18 16.72 5.39 -20.84
N GLU A 19 18.03 5.18 -20.73
CA GLU A 19 19.03 6.21 -21.05
C GLU A 19 19.06 6.51 -22.55
N GLU A 20 18.99 5.47 -23.39
CA GLU A 20 18.90 5.58 -24.85
C GLU A 20 17.61 6.29 -25.28
N ALA A 21 16.49 6.02 -24.60
CA ALA A 21 15.22 6.72 -24.79
C ALA A 21 15.23 8.19 -24.29
N GLY A 22 16.36 8.66 -23.75
CA GLY A 22 16.53 10.04 -23.32
C GLY A 22 16.00 10.34 -21.91
N VAL A 23 15.67 9.33 -21.11
CA VAL A 23 15.31 9.51 -19.71
C VAL A 23 16.53 10.01 -18.94
N ARG A 24 16.34 11.05 -18.13
CA ARG A 24 17.39 11.64 -17.31
C ARG A 24 16.95 11.73 -15.85
N PRO A 25 17.89 11.71 -14.90
CA PRO A 25 17.62 12.08 -13.51
C PRO A 25 16.92 13.44 -13.45
N GLY A 26 15.96 13.57 -12.56
CA GLY A 26 15.13 14.76 -12.39
C GLY A 26 13.90 14.82 -13.28
N MET A 27 13.59 13.83 -14.11
CA MET A 27 12.33 13.80 -14.87
C MET A 27 11.15 13.26 -14.06
N ARG A 28 9.96 13.85 -14.21
CA ARG A 28 8.70 13.39 -13.61
C ARG A 28 8.06 12.31 -14.48
N LEU A 29 7.57 11.25 -13.85
CA LEU A 29 6.70 10.28 -14.50
C LEU A 29 5.27 10.82 -14.61
N THR A 30 4.79 11.02 -15.84
CA THR A 30 3.48 11.63 -16.13
C THR A 30 2.46 10.60 -16.60
N ALA A 31 2.88 9.55 -17.31
CA ALA A 31 1.98 8.49 -17.75
C ALA A 31 2.62 7.09 -17.68
N ILE A 32 1.77 6.08 -17.51
CA ILE A 32 2.12 4.66 -17.53
C ILE A 32 1.10 3.89 -18.36
N SER A 33 1.55 2.98 -19.22
CA SER A 33 0.65 2.05 -19.92
C SER A 33 -0.01 1.07 -18.95
N ASP A 34 -1.25 0.67 -19.23
CA ASP A 34 -1.97 -0.35 -18.47
C ASP A 34 -1.21 -1.71 -18.53
N PRO A 35 -0.92 -2.34 -17.37
CA PRO A 35 -0.23 -3.63 -17.28
C PRO A 35 -0.99 -4.82 -17.91
N ILE A 36 -2.30 -4.65 -18.15
CA ILE A 36 -3.21 -5.66 -18.70
C ILE A 36 -3.50 -5.35 -20.19
N ARG A 37 -3.54 -4.08 -20.58
CA ARG A 37 -3.89 -3.62 -21.93
C ARG A 37 -2.79 -2.75 -22.52
N ALA A 38 -1.94 -3.33 -23.38
CA ALA A 38 -0.74 -2.69 -23.93
C ALA A 38 -0.96 -1.34 -24.66
N TYR A 39 -2.18 -1.05 -25.12
CA TYR A 39 -2.47 0.15 -25.92
C TYR A 39 -3.12 1.29 -25.14
N GLU A 40 -3.37 1.11 -23.84
CA GLU A 40 -4.02 2.12 -23.01
C GLU A 40 -2.98 2.81 -22.13
N VAL A 41 -2.87 4.15 -22.24
CA VAL A 41 -1.93 4.95 -21.45
C VAL A 41 -2.70 5.72 -20.39
N TRP A 42 -2.39 5.45 -19.12
CA TRP A 42 -2.99 6.12 -17.97
C TRP A 42 -2.14 7.31 -17.56
N ARG A 43 -2.73 8.51 -17.63
CA ARG A 43 -2.11 9.72 -17.12
C ARG A 43 -2.22 9.76 -15.60
N LEU A 44 -1.08 9.88 -14.94
CA LEU A 44 -0.99 10.00 -13.50
C LEU A 44 -1.46 11.40 -13.11
N GLN A 45 -2.63 11.50 -12.48
CA GLN A 45 -3.15 12.75 -11.93
C GLN A 45 -2.29 13.25 -10.76
N ASP A 46 -2.56 14.47 -10.27
CA ASP A 46 -1.79 15.27 -9.28
C ASP A 46 -1.40 14.59 -7.94
N ARG A 47 -1.80 13.33 -7.72
CA ARG A 47 -1.45 12.51 -6.55
C ARG A 47 -1.04 11.08 -6.93
N PRO A 48 0.01 10.90 -7.72
CA PRO A 48 0.56 9.59 -8.00
C PRO A 48 1.18 9.00 -6.74
N SER A 49 0.77 7.79 -6.39
CA SER A 49 1.39 7.03 -5.30
C SER A 49 2.39 6.03 -5.85
N LEU A 50 3.65 6.10 -5.38
CA LEU A 50 4.69 5.12 -5.70
C LEU A 50 4.24 3.69 -5.37
N LYS A 51 3.41 3.52 -4.33
CA LYS A 51 2.83 2.23 -3.97
C LYS A 51 1.99 1.67 -5.12
N ASN A 52 1.11 2.48 -5.68
CA ASN A 52 0.21 2.07 -6.76
C ASN A 52 0.99 1.70 -8.02
N ILE A 53 2.03 2.46 -8.37
CA ILE A 53 2.89 2.13 -9.52
C ILE A 53 3.64 0.82 -9.28
N ARG A 54 4.19 0.64 -8.08
CA ARG A 54 4.88 -0.61 -7.73
C ARG A 54 3.93 -1.82 -7.80
N GLU A 55 2.69 -1.65 -7.36
CA GLU A 55 1.66 -2.69 -7.42
C GLU A 55 1.27 -2.99 -8.86
N LEU A 56 1.09 -1.95 -9.68
CA LEU A 56 0.83 -2.05 -11.11
C LEU A 56 1.95 -2.78 -11.86
N MET A 57 3.22 -2.44 -11.57
CA MET A 57 4.39 -3.15 -12.10
C MET A 57 4.47 -4.62 -11.66
N ARG A 58 3.95 -4.95 -10.47
CA ARG A 58 3.89 -6.33 -9.97
C ARG A 58 2.78 -7.15 -10.62
N MET A 59 1.67 -6.51 -10.99
CA MET A 59 0.53 -7.16 -11.65
C MET A 59 0.69 -7.24 -13.17
N ARG A 60 1.82 -6.80 -13.72
CA ARG A 60 2.06 -6.81 -15.17
C ARG A 60 1.97 -8.23 -15.73
N SER A 61 1.11 -8.37 -16.74
CA SER A 61 1.03 -9.57 -17.58
C SER A 61 1.67 -9.34 -18.95
N ALA A 62 1.73 -8.08 -19.39
CA ALA A 62 2.44 -7.69 -20.60
C ALA A 62 3.96 -7.65 -20.39
N ASP A 63 4.70 -8.09 -21.41
CA ASP A 63 6.17 -8.06 -21.42
C ASP A 63 6.73 -6.64 -21.58
N THR A 64 5.95 -5.71 -22.13
CA THR A 64 6.36 -4.34 -22.44
C THR A 64 5.47 -3.33 -21.73
N ILE A 65 6.10 -2.31 -21.11
CA ILE A 65 5.42 -1.19 -20.45
C ILE A 65 5.99 0.11 -21.01
N THR A 66 5.10 1.01 -21.42
CA THR A 66 5.46 2.34 -21.90
C THR A 66 5.34 3.33 -20.74
N LEU A 67 6.38 4.13 -20.54
CA LEU A 67 6.44 5.16 -19.51
C LEU A 67 6.67 6.51 -20.19
N GLU A 68 5.87 7.52 -19.83
CA GLU A 68 6.03 8.87 -20.33
C GLU A 68 6.61 9.77 -19.24
N PHE A 69 7.69 10.46 -19.59
CA PHE A 69 8.41 11.35 -18.68
C PHE A 69 8.32 12.80 -19.17
N GLU A 70 8.22 13.72 -18.22
CA GLU A 70 8.19 15.15 -18.44
C GLU A 70 9.28 15.83 -17.63
N LYS A 71 9.78 16.97 -18.12
CA LYS A 71 10.72 17.79 -17.36
C LYS A 71 10.05 18.30 -16.08
N TRP A 72 10.68 18.04 -14.93
CA TRP A 72 10.22 18.54 -13.64
C TRP A 72 11.05 19.76 -13.25
N ASP A 73 10.38 20.88 -13.00
CA ASP A 73 11.03 22.12 -12.57
C ASP A 73 11.01 22.32 -11.03
N GLY A 74 10.62 21.28 -10.27
CA GLY A 74 10.58 21.33 -8.81
C GLY A 74 11.81 20.71 -8.13
N PRO A 75 11.88 20.76 -6.79
CA PRO A 75 13.02 20.21 -6.05
C PRO A 75 13.11 18.70 -6.23
N ILE A 76 14.29 18.20 -6.59
CA ILE A 76 14.57 16.77 -6.74
C ILE A 76 15.03 16.23 -5.39
N PRO A 77 14.30 15.28 -4.77
CA PRO A 77 14.69 14.74 -3.48
C PRO A 77 16.02 13.99 -3.59
N GLY A 78 17.03 14.42 -2.83
CA GLY A 78 18.35 13.81 -2.78
C GLY A 78 19.45 14.57 -3.55
N ILE A 79 19.09 15.61 -4.30
CA ILE A 79 20.04 16.58 -4.84
C ILE A 79 20.01 17.79 -3.92
N LEU A 80 21.05 17.96 -3.10
CA LEU A 80 21.20 19.16 -2.28
C LEU A 80 21.34 20.36 -3.23
N ASP A 81 20.48 21.36 -3.05
CA ASP A 81 20.55 22.65 -3.73
C ASP A 81 21.97 23.21 -3.61
N GLY A 82 22.76 23.15 -4.68
CA GLY A 82 24.11 23.71 -4.63
C GLY A 82 25.10 23.29 -5.71
N ASP A 83 24.84 22.31 -6.56
CA ASP A 83 25.84 21.93 -7.57
C ASP A 83 25.23 21.77 -8.97
N SER A 84 25.56 22.72 -9.83
CA SER A 84 25.44 22.59 -11.27
C SER A 84 26.12 21.29 -11.71
N LEU A 85 25.37 20.43 -12.42
CA LEU A 85 25.80 19.21 -13.08
C LEU A 85 27.30 19.21 -13.41
N PRO A 86 28.16 18.42 -12.72
CA PRO A 86 29.50 18.19 -13.20
C PRO A 86 29.40 17.27 -14.40
N ALA A 87 29.85 17.77 -15.55
CA ALA A 87 30.24 16.94 -16.67
C ALA A 87 31.15 15.82 -16.16
N THR A 88 30.84 14.61 -16.61
CA THR A 88 31.61 13.37 -16.46
C THR A 88 33.12 13.63 -16.39
N SER A 89 33.67 13.56 -15.19
CA SER A 89 35.09 13.40 -14.96
C SER A 89 35.30 12.25 -13.99
N SER A 90 35.81 11.16 -14.56
CA SER A 90 36.35 9.99 -13.88
C SER A 90 37.27 10.38 -12.73
N SER A 91 36.93 9.97 -11.51
CA SER A 91 37.91 9.89 -10.43
C SER A 91 37.58 8.74 -9.47
N SER A 92 38.34 7.67 -9.66
CA SER A 92 38.63 6.65 -8.67
C SER A 92 39.26 7.29 -7.42
N SER A 93 38.80 6.93 -6.23
CA SER A 93 39.71 6.52 -5.13
C SER A 93 38.95 6.07 -3.88
N ASN A 94 39.50 5.02 -3.29
CA ASN A 94 39.24 4.47 -1.97
C ASN A 94 39.04 5.52 -0.87
N ALA A 95 38.11 5.24 0.05
CA ALA A 95 38.39 5.01 1.47
C ALA A 95 37.12 5.24 2.31
N GLY A 96 36.93 4.44 3.35
CA GLY A 96 36.06 4.85 4.47
C GLY A 96 35.13 3.77 5.01
N SER A 97 35.71 2.69 5.51
CA SER A 97 35.12 1.80 6.50
C SER A 97 34.37 2.57 7.60
N ASN A 98 33.09 2.24 7.83
CA ASN A 98 32.41 2.47 9.10
C ASN A 98 31.53 1.26 9.45
N LEU A 99 32.18 0.17 9.84
CA LEU A 99 31.61 -0.90 10.65
C LEU A 99 31.85 -0.56 12.12
N THR A 100 31.02 0.30 12.70
CA THR A 100 30.99 0.51 14.15
C THR A 100 30.17 -0.60 14.80
N SER A 101 30.84 -1.73 15.07
CA SER A 101 30.44 -2.62 16.16
C SER A 101 30.79 -1.95 17.49
N PRO A 102 29.88 -1.82 18.47
CA PRO A 102 30.25 -1.31 19.78
C PRO A 102 30.99 -2.41 20.55
N LEU A 103 32.31 -2.42 20.44
CA LEU A 103 33.17 -3.22 21.30
C LEU A 103 33.18 -2.58 22.69
N ALA A 104 32.62 -3.32 23.65
CA ALA A 104 32.41 -2.93 25.03
C ALA A 104 33.72 -2.55 25.74
N SER A 105 33.71 -1.42 26.45
CA SER A 105 34.70 -1.07 27.46
C SER A 105 34.63 -2.08 28.61
N VAL A 106 35.65 -2.92 28.70
CA VAL A 106 35.93 -3.76 29.86
C VAL A 106 36.50 -2.87 30.95
N ASP A 107 35.61 -2.23 31.71
CA ASP A 107 35.99 -1.63 32.99
C ASP A 107 34.85 -1.90 33.98
N GLY A 108 35.06 -2.93 34.79
CA GLY A 108 34.11 -3.39 35.80
C GLY A 108 34.90 -3.96 36.98
N PRO A 109 34.42 -3.76 38.21
CA PRO A 109 35.16 -4.12 39.42
C PRO A 109 35.52 -5.62 39.43
N PRO A 110 36.75 -5.98 39.89
CA PRO A 110 37.22 -7.35 39.86
C PRO A 110 36.39 -8.22 40.82
N GLY A 111 35.66 -9.20 40.26
CA GLY A 111 34.91 -10.20 41.02
C GLY A 111 33.45 -10.41 40.62
N GLU A 112 32.89 -9.58 39.73
CA GLU A 112 31.50 -9.75 39.31
C GLU A 112 31.33 -10.93 38.34
N SER A 113 30.48 -11.88 38.73
CA SER A 113 30.14 -13.03 37.90
C SER A 113 29.41 -12.58 36.63
N ILE A 114 29.60 -13.32 35.53
CA ILE A 114 28.94 -13.04 34.24
C ILE A 114 27.40 -12.96 34.42
N GLY A 115 26.84 -13.71 35.38
CA GLY A 115 25.42 -13.68 35.73
C GLY A 115 24.98 -12.34 36.36
N GLU A 116 25.78 -11.75 37.25
CA GLU A 116 25.49 -10.43 37.83
C GLU A 116 25.63 -9.31 36.80
N ARG A 117 26.59 -9.43 35.88
CA ARG A 117 26.75 -8.50 34.77
C ARG A 117 25.53 -8.51 33.85
N LEU A 118 25.01 -9.70 33.53
CA LEU A 118 23.79 -9.85 32.73
C LEU A 118 22.58 -9.28 33.47
N ALA A 119 22.44 -9.55 34.77
CA ALA A 119 21.33 -9.07 35.59
C ALA A 119 21.30 -7.53 35.70
N ARG A 120 22.46 -6.87 35.80
CA ARG A 120 22.54 -5.41 35.73
C ARG A 120 22.16 -4.88 34.36
N GLN A 121 22.67 -5.48 33.30
CA GLN A 121 22.34 -5.08 31.93
C GLN A 121 20.83 -5.19 31.66
N TYR A 122 20.18 -6.24 32.16
CA TYR A 122 18.71 -6.40 32.08
C TYR A 122 17.94 -5.36 32.91
N ARG A 123 18.42 -4.99 34.11
CA ARG A 123 17.78 -3.95 34.94
C ARG A 123 17.92 -2.56 34.32
N GLU A 124 19.07 -2.24 33.73
CA GLU A 124 19.30 -0.96 33.06
C GLU A 124 18.47 -0.83 31.78
N THR A 125 18.31 -1.92 31.00
CA THR A 125 17.40 -1.94 29.83
C THR A 125 15.92 -2.00 30.18
N ALA A 126 15.55 -2.46 31.38
CA ALA A 126 14.16 -2.40 31.85
C ALA A 126 13.77 -1.00 32.37
N ALA A 127 14.72 -0.27 32.96
CA ALA A 127 14.51 1.10 33.44
C ALA A 127 14.51 2.13 32.29
N GLN A 128 15.29 1.88 31.22
CA GLN A 128 15.18 2.62 29.96
C GLN A 128 14.01 2.04 29.16
N GLY A 129 12.80 2.55 29.43
CA GLY A 129 11.55 2.06 28.86
C GLY A 129 11.68 1.60 27.41
N ARG A 130 11.27 0.35 27.15
CA ARG A 130 11.26 -0.30 25.83
C ARG A 130 10.76 0.70 24.77
N THR A 131 11.68 1.28 24.02
CA THR A 131 11.32 1.99 22.81
C THR A 131 10.72 0.94 21.88
N PRO A 132 9.46 1.10 21.45
CA PRO A 132 8.79 0.09 20.65
C PRO A 132 9.64 -0.15 19.40
N THR A 133 10.07 -1.39 19.24
CA THR A 133 10.95 -1.76 18.14
C THR A 133 10.26 -1.41 16.83
N ALA A 134 11.00 -0.98 15.80
CA ALA A 134 10.43 -0.59 14.50
C ALA A 134 9.54 -1.69 13.87
N VAL A 135 9.66 -2.93 14.34
CA VAL A 135 8.82 -4.08 13.99
C VAL A 135 7.46 -4.03 14.69
N GLU A 136 7.39 -3.69 15.98
CA GLU A 136 6.12 -3.58 16.73
C GLU A 136 5.25 -2.44 16.21
N GLN A 137 5.84 -1.28 15.86
CA GLN A 137 5.10 -0.19 15.23
C GLN A 137 4.46 -0.61 13.90
N ARG A 138 5.12 -1.48 13.13
CA ARG A 138 4.55 -2.04 11.89
C ARG A 138 3.40 -3.01 12.17
N GLN A 139 3.46 -3.75 13.27
CA GLN A 139 2.38 -4.65 13.66
C GLN A 139 1.16 -3.89 14.20
N GLN A 140 1.36 -2.86 15.01
CA GLN A 140 0.27 -1.98 15.47
C GLN A 140 -0.40 -1.28 14.30
N LYS A 141 0.36 -0.71 13.36
CA LYS A 141 -0.19 -0.06 12.17
C LYS A 141 -0.97 -1.01 11.26
N ARG A 142 -0.66 -2.31 11.27
CA ARG A 142 -1.45 -3.36 10.58
C ARG A 142 -2.74 -3.68 11.33
N LYS A 143 -2.70 -3.75 12.66
CA LYS A 143 -3.89 -3.97 13.51
C LYS A 143 -4.88 -2.81 13.41
N GLU A 144 -4.40 -1.57 13.49
CA GLU A 144 -5.24 -0.38 13.36
C GLU A 144 -5.94 -0.30 11.99
N ARG A 145 -5.28 -0.71 10.90
CA ARG A 145 -5.91 -0.77 9.58
C ARG A 145 -6.98 -1.87 9.48
N MET A 146 -6.74 -3.02 10.09
CA MET A 146 -7.72 -4.10 10.12
C MET A 146 -8.94 -3.75 10.99
N GLU A 147 -8.77 -2.94 12.02
CA GLU A 147 -9.87 -2.49 12.90
C GLU A 147 -10.82 -1.52 12.19
N VAL A 148 -10.30 -0.66 11.30
CA VAL A 148 -11.12 0.25 10.48
C VAL A 148 -11.96 -0.54 9.46
N ASP A 149 -11.40 -1.59 8.85
CA ASP A 149 -12.15 -2.44 7.91
C ASP A 149 -13.16 -3.34 8.63
N ALA A 150 -12.86 -3.78 9.85
CA ALA A 150 -13.80 -4.53 10.69
C ALA A 150 -14.98 -3.68 11.20
N ALA A 151 -14.84 -2.36 11.24
CA ALA A 151 -15.91 -1.45 11.65
C ALA A 151 -16.97 -1.19 10.56
N ARG A 152 -16.76 -1.65 9.32
CA ARG A 152 -17.78 -1.63 8.27
C ARG A 152 -18.72 -2.83 8.43
N ASP A 153 -19.75 -2.64 9.25
CA ASP A 153 -20.86 -3.59 9.34
C ASP A 153 -21.89 -3.30 8.24
N ASP A 154 -21.81 -4.03 7.13
CA ASP A 154 -22.75 -3.93 6.00
C ASP A 154 -24.05 -4.75 6.22
N ARG A 155 -24.15 -5.50 7.32
CA ARG A 155 -25.33 -6.30 7.67
C ARG A 155 -26.65 -5.54 7.67
N PRO A 156 -26.78 -4.31 8.24
CA PRO A 156 -28.05 -3.58 8.21
C PRO A 156 -28.46 -3.18 6.79
N PHE A 157 -27.50 -2.88 5.91
CA PHE A 157 -27.78 -2.57 4.51
C PHE A 157 -28.27 -3.81 3.75
N LEU A 158 -27.58 -4.95 3.91
CA LEU A 158 -27.99 -6.22 3.30
C LEU A 158 -29.35 -6.70 3.81
N LEU A 159 -29.64 -6.55 5.11
CA LEU A 159 -30.95 -6.83 5.69
C LEU A 159 -32.03 -5.91 5.10
N GLY A 160 -31.72 -4.63 4.89
CA GLY A 160 -32.64 -3.69 4.24
C GLY A 160 -32.99 -4.08 2.81
N VAL A 161 -31.99 -4.47 2.01
CA VAL A 161 -32.20 -4.94 0.62
C VAL A 161 -32.99 -6.24 0.60
N LEU A 162 -32.66 -7.20 1.48
CA LEU A 162 -33.39 -8.45 1.59
C LEU A 162 -34.85 -8.22 1.99
N ALA A 163 -35.09 -7.33 2.97
CA ALA A 163 -36.44 -6.95 3.38
C ALA A 163 -37.22 -6.30 2.23
N LEU A 164 -36.59 -5.39 1.47
CA LEU A 164 -37.24 -4.74 0.31
C LEU A 164 -37.71 -5.76 -0.74
N PHE A 165 -36.96 -6.85 -0.93
CA PHE A 165 -37.30 -7.89 -1.90
C PHE A 165 -38.28 -8.94 -1.35
N ALA A 166 -38.11 -9.36 -0.09
CA ALA A 166 -38.90 -10.43 0.51
C ALA A 166 -40.26 -9.96 1.05
N LEU A 167 -40.37 -8.70 1.48
CA LEU A 167 -41.56 -8.20 2.16
C LEU A 167 -42.77 -8.02 1.20
N PRO A 168 -42.62 -7.49 -0.04
CA PRO A 168 -43.74 -7.40 -0.98
C PRO A 168 -44.42 -8.74 -1.32
N PRO A 169 -43.70 -9.82 -1.72
CA PRO A 169 -44.35 -11.10 -2.00
C PRO A 169 -44.96 -11.71 -0.73
N PHE A 170 -44.36 -11.48 0.44
CA PHE A 170 -44.92 -11.97 1.69
C PHE A 170 -46.26 -11.31 2.04
N ILE A 171 -46.38 -9.99 1.86
CA ILE A 171 -47.67 -9.29 2.03
C ILE A 171 -48.71 -9.86 1.06
N ILE A 172 -48.35 -10.05 -0.21
CA ILE A 172 -49.28 -10.59 -1.22
C ILE A 172 -49.80 -11.97 -0.79
N LEU A 173 -48.92 -12.85 -0.29
CA LEU A 173 -49.32 -14.17 0.21
C LEU A 173 -50.27 -14.09 1.42
N VAL A 174 -50.00 -13.21 2.38
CA VAL A 174 -50.86 -13.03 3.56
C VAL A 174 -52.25 -12.52 3.14
N VAL A 175 -52.30 -11.55 2.24
CA VAL A 175 -53.57 -11.02 1.71
C VAL A 175 -54.31 -12.11 0.95
N ALA A 176 -53.63 -12.86 0.08
CA ALA A 176 -54.22 -13.96 -0.69
C ALA A 176 -54.78 -15.08 0.21
N GLN A 177 -54.12 -15.39 1.32
CA GLN A 177 -54.61 -16.34 2.32
C GLN A 177 -55.86 -15.81 3.03
N SER A 178 -55.85 -14.54 3.47
CA SER A 178 -56.97 -13.93 4.19
C SER A 178 -58.23 -13.73 3.34
N THR A 179 -58.05 -13.57 2.03
CA THR A 179 -59.15 -13.35 1.08
C THR A 179 -59.70 -14.65 0.49
N GLY A 180 -59.09 -15.81 0.81
CA GLY A 180 -59.47 -17.10 0.23
C GLY A 180 -59.09 -17.26 -1.25
N TYR A 181 -58.25 -16.37 -1.79
CA TYR A 181 -57.77 -16.46 -3.18
C TYR A 181 -56.96 -17.75 -3.40
N LEU A 182 -56.18 -18.17 -2.40
CA LEU A 182 -55.43 -19.43 -2.45
C LEU A 182 -56.38 -20.66 -2.48
N ASP A 183 -57.48 -20.62 -1.73
CA ASP A 183 -58.50 -21.68 -1.77
C ASP A 183 -59.18 -21.72 -3.13
N GLN A 184 -59.53 -20.57 -3.72
CA GLN A 184 -60.12 -20.52 -5.07
C GLN A 184 -59.18 -21.05 -6.16
N LEU A 185 -57.88 -20.77 -6.07
CA LEU A 185 -56.87 -21.36 -6.96
C LEU A 185 -56.76 -22.88 -6.77
N TYR A 186 -56.78 -23.36 -5.53
CA TYR A 186 -56.76 -24.79 -5.24
C TYR A 186 -58.00 -25.51 -5.78
N PHE A 187 -59.19 -24.93 -5.60
CA PHE A 187 -60.41 -25.49 -6.15
C PHE A 187 -60.41 -25.48 -7.69
N ASN A 188 -60.03 -24.38 -8.34
CA ASN A 188 -59.96 -24.30 -9.81
C ASN A 188 -58.93 -25.26 -10.41
N THR A 189 -57.81 -25.48 -9.74
CA THR A 189 -56.79 -26.44 -10.22
C THR A 189 -57.23 -27.89 -10.04
N LEU A 190 -58.03 -28.20 -9.01
CA LEU A 190 -58.66 -29.52 -8.85
C LEU A 190 -59.83 -29.75 -9.81
N THR A 191 -60.63 -28.74 -10.14
CA THR A 191 -61.82 -28.88 -11.01
C THR A 191 -61.52 -28.70 -12.49
N GLY A 192 -60.43 -28.02 -12.87
CA GLY A 192 -60.02 -27.81 -14.26
C GLY A 192 -59.27 -28.98 -14.91
N LEU A 193 -59.14 -30.13 -14.22
CA LEU A 193 -58.43 -31.33 -14.68
C LEU A 193 -59.38 -32.42 -15.22
N HIS A 194 -60.59 -32.04 -15.64
CA HIS A 194 -61.60 -32.94 -16.18
C HIS A 194 -62.20 -32.46 -17.51
#